data_AF-A0A158Q5T0-F1
#
_entry.id   AF-A0A158Q5T0-F1
#
_cell.length_a   1.000
_cell.length_b   1.000
_cell.length_c   1.000
_cell.angle_alpha   90.00
_cell.angle_beta   90.00
_cell.angle_gamma   90.00
#
_symmetry.space_group_name_H-M   'P 1'
#
loop_
_entity.id
_entity.type
_entity.pdbx_description
1 polymer ?
#
loop_
_entity_poly.entity_id
_entity_poly.type
_entity_poly.pdbx_seq_one_letter_code
_entity_poly.pdbx_strand_id
1 'polypeptide(L)'
;MRKTIRETWSNELKNYQIKVVFVVAREELSNRFNNFTNDLINAYNENEIYKDILMANFIDRWNHLIFKYWAIMDYHGYFCSHIEYLAWLDSDILILTNNFLRFMKSIDEIHRNDLQCYVHYNAIPDRNGTSPYYVSYKQWPKPFLPIYCSGIFIMTSNESAEKISRTMPEFGIDYAASFRIFDVITGLIAEVPHLFFSNLGQI
;
A
#
# COMPACT_ATOMS: atom_id res chain seq x y z
N MET A 1 4.74 17.17 -5.20
CA MET A 1 4.21 16.30 -4.12
C MET A 1 5.30 15.78 -3.19
N ARG A 2 6.26 14.96 -3.65
CA ARG A 2 7.36 14.42 -2.80
C ARG A 2 8.09 15.49 -1.99
N LYS A 3 8.48 16.61 -2.62
CA LYS A 3 9.04 17.79 -1.94
C LYS A 3 8.16 18.30 -0.79
N THR A 4 6.86 18.49 -1.03
CA THR A 4 5.91 18.96 -0.01
C THR A 4 5.83 18.01 1.18
N ILE A 5 5.82 16.68 0.94
CA ILE A 5 5.83 15.69 2.01
C ILE A 5 7.13 15.79 2.83
N ARG A 6 8.29 15.92 2.17
CA ARG A 6 9.60 16.12 2.84
C ARG A 6 9.67 17.37 3.69
N GLU A 7 8.97 18.44 3.30
CA GLU A 7 8.97 19.74 3.98
C GLU A 7 7.87 19.86 5.06
N THR A 8 6.97 18.88 5.18
CA THR A 8 5.84 18.90 6.12
C THR A 8 5.93 17.72 7.10
N TRP A 9 4.92 16.86 7.14
CA TRP A 9 4.73 15.84 8.18
C TRP A 9 5.86 14.82 8.24
N SER A 10 6.47 14.46 7.11
CA SER A 10 7.58 13.49 7.14
C SER A 10 8.84 14.03 7.80
N ASN A 11 9.00 15.36 7.86
CA ASN A 11 10.13 15.98 8.55
C ASN A 11 10.00 15.84 10.07
N GLU A 12 8.78 15.94 10.60
CA GLU A 12 8.51 15.74 12.02
C GLU A 12 8.79 14.29 12.46
N LEU A 13 8.46 13.32 11.61
CA LEU A 13 8.67 11.89 11.86
C LEU A 13 10.15 11.51 12.03
N LYS A 14 11.08 12.26 11.42
CA LYS A 14 12.53 12.03 11.57
C LYS A 14 12.99 12.12 13.02
N ASN A 15 12.36 12.98 13.84
CA ASN A 15 12.66 13.13 15.26
C ASN A 15 12.34 11.86 16.07
N TYR A 16 11.56 10.96 15.50
CA TYR A 16 11.12 9.70 16.11
C TYR A 16 11.73 8.47 15.42
N GLN A 17 12.81 8.67 14.64
CA GLN A 17 13.49 7.62 13.87
C GLN A 17 12.60 6.90 12.84
N ILE A 18 11.48 7.53 12.46
CA ILE A 18 10.58 7.02 11.43
C ILE A 18 11.03 7.58 10.08
N LYS A 19 11.28 6.69 9.12
CA LYS A 19 11.72 7.03 7.76
C LYS A 19 10.55 6.91 6.78
N VAL A 20 10.49 7.84 5.84
CA VAL A 20 9.54 7.82 4.73
C VAL A 20 10.29 7.51 3.45
N VAL A 21 9.77 6.58 2.65
CA VAL A 21 10.30 6.20 1.35
C VAL A 21 9.20 6.38 0.31
N PHE A 22 9.51 7.03 -0.81
CA PHE A 22 8.58 7.21 -1.92
C PHE A 22 8.71 6.05 -2.89
N VAL A 23 7.57 5.49 -3.31
CA VAL A 23 7.54 4.36 -4.24
C VAL A 23 7.07 4.87 -5.59
N VAL A 24 7.90 4.73 -6.61
CA VAL A 24 7.61 5.17 -7.98
C VAL A 24 7.78 4.01 -8.94
N ALA A 25 7.06 4.02 -10.05
CA ALA A 25 7.17 3.03 -11.11
C ALA A 25 7.26 3.72 -12.48
N ARG A 26 7.45 2.94 -13.55
CA ARG A 26 7.69 3.49 -14.90
C ARG A 26 6.39 4.04 -15.48
N GLU A 27 6.44 5.18 -16.16
CA GLU A 27 5.28 5.66 -16.91
C GLU A 27 5.01 4.82 -18.17
N GLU A 28 3.76 4.79 -18.61
CA GLU A 28 3.37 4.08 -19.83
C GLU A 28 3.89 4.77 -21.09
N LEU A 29 4.58 4.01 -21.93
CA LEU A 29 5.20 4.43 -23.19
C LEU A 29 4.28 5.18 -24.16
N SER A 30 2.95 5.11 -24.03
CA SER A 30 1.99 5.87 -24.85
C SER A 30 1.90 7.35 -24.44
N ASN A 31 2.25 7.69 -23.20
CA ASN A 31 2.47 9.07 -22.75
C ASN A 31 3.77 9.68 -23.30
N ARG A 32 4.46 8.96 -24.21
CA ARG A 32 5.75 9.37 -24.81
C ARG A 32 5.76 10.73 -25.46
N PHE A 33 4.61 11.17 -25.95
CA PHE A 33 4.55 12.36 -26.79
C PHE A 33 4.39 13.67 -26.03
N ASN A 34 4.06 13.65 -24.73
CA ASN A 34 3.70 14.90 -24.03
C ASN A 34 4.50 15.23 -22.75
N ASN A 35 5.15 14.30 -22.04
CA ASN A 35 5.93 14.63 -20.82
C ASN A 35 6.97 13.56 -20.38
N PHE A 36 7.25 12.58 -21.25
CA PHE A 36 7.75 11.24 -20.92
C PHE A 36 9.04 11.10 -20.14
N THR A 37 9.85 12.14 -20.12
CA THR A 37 11.16 12.11 -19.49
C THR A 37 11.14 12.62 -18.06
N ASN A 38 10.10 13.35 -17.65
CA ASN A 38 10.27 14.23 -16.51
C ASN A 38 10.17 13.48 -15.17
N ASP A 39 9.12 12.73 -14.83
CA ASP A 39 9.03 12.23 -13.45
C ASP A 39 10.06 11.16 -13.12
N LEU A 40 10.33 10.19 -14.00
CA LEU A 40 11.33 9.14 -13.70
C LEU A 40 12.76 9.69 -13.65
N ILE A 41 13.15 10.60 -14.57
CA ILE A 41 14.47 11.25 -14.52
C ILE A 41 14.54 12.20 -13.33
N ASN A 42 13.46 12.93 -13.03
CA ASN A 42 13.39 13.77 -11.84
C ASN A 42 13.51 12.94 -10.57
N ALA A 43 12.81 11.81 -10.47
CA ALA A 43 12.92 10.88 -9.36
C ALA A 43 14.33 10.29 -9.25
N TYR A 44 14.97 9.93 -10.36
CA TYR A 44 16.37 9.49 -10.36
C TYR A 44 17.30 10.57 -9.81
N ASN A 45 17.22 11.80 -10.33
CA ASN A 45 18.03 12.95 -9.90
C ASN A 45 17.74 13.36 -8.44
N GLU A 46 16.48 13.30 -8.03
CA GLU A 46 16.02 13.56 -6.67
C GLU A 46 16.56 12.50 -5.70
N ASN A 47 16.56 11.23 -6.11
CA ASN A 47 17.11 10.14 -5.32
C ASN A 47 18.63 10.29 -5.12
N GLU A 48 19.35 10.93 -6.05
CA GLU A 48 20.77 11.24 -5.84
C GLU A 48 21.03 12.18 -4.66
N ILE A 49 20.04 12.99 -4.28
CA ILE A 49 20.14 13.93 -3.16
C ILE A 49 19.52 13.33 -1.88
N TYR A 50 18.30 12.79 -1.99
CA TYR A 50 17.51 12.42 -0.80
C TYR A 50 17.63 10.94 -0.41
N LYS A 51 18.01 10.05 -1.35
CA LYS A 51 18.19 8.61 -1.13
C LYS A 51 16.98 7.93 -0.46
N ASP A 52 15.78 8.38 -0.80
CA ASP A 52 14.51 7.98 -0.20
C ASP A 52 13.46 7.54 -1.24
N ILE A 53 13.89 7.06 -2.40
CA ILE A 53 13.00 6.61 -3.48
C ILE A 53 13.25 5.15 -3.84
N LEU A 54 12.19 4.33 -3.72
CA LEU A 54 12.11 2.98 -4.27
C LEU A 54 11.54 3.04 -5.70
N MET A 55 12.38 2.73 -6.68
CA MET A 55 11.98 2.68 -8.09
C MET A 55 11.67 1.25 -8.52
N ALA A 56 10.40 0.95 -8.79
CA ALA A 56 9.94 -0.36 -9.23
C ALA A 56 9.84 -0.48 -10.77
N ASN A 57 10.11 -1.66 -11.30
CA ASN A 57 10.26 -1.90 -12.74
C ASN A 57 8.97 -2.42 -13.44
N PHE A 58 7.82 -1.84 -13.14
CA PHE A 58 6.56 -2.10 -13.86
C PHE A 58 5.93 -0.79 -14.33
N ILE A 59 4.88 -0.87 -15.15
CA ILE A 59 4.17 0.33 -15.61
C ILE A 59 3.24 0.81 -14.50
N ASP A 60 3.39 2.05 -14.07
CA ASP A 60 2.54 2.70 -13.10
C ASP A 60 1.15 2.94 -13.67
N ARG A 61 0.21 2.09 -13.27
CA ARG A 61 -1.21 2.21 -13.59
C ARG A 61 -2.03 1.89 -12.35
N TRP A 62 -3.24 2.41 -12.31
CA TRP A 62 -4.15 2.14 -11.21
C TRP A 62 -4.49 0.66 -11.04
N ASN A 63 -4.63 -0.11 -12.12
CA ASN A 63 -4.82 -1.56 -12.05
C ASN A 63 -3.52 -2.35 -11.71
N HIS A 64 -2.38 -1.66 -11.57
CA HIS A 64 -1.09 -2.23 -11.21
C HIS A 64 -0.67 -1.87 -9.77
N LEU A 65 -1.58 -1.31 -8.97
CA LEU A 65 -1.33 -1.03 -7.55
C LEU A 65 -0.89 -2.28 -6.77
N ILE A 66 -1.34 -3.48 -7.16
CA ILE A 66 -0.84 -4.72 -6.56
C ILE A 66 0.66 -4.93 -6.73
N PHE A 67 1.22 -4.55 -7.88
CA PHE A 67 2.67 -4.65 -8.08
C PHE A 67 3.42 -3.63 -7.22
N LYS A 68 2.86 -2.44 -6.97
CA LYS A 68 3.41 -1.49 -5.99
C LYS A 68 3.39 -2.08 -4.59
N TYR A 69 2.24 -2.61 -4.18
CA TYR A 69 2.08 -3.22 -2.87
C TYR A 69 3.06 -4.37 -2.66
N TRP A 70 3.20 -5.26 -3.65
CA TRP A 70 4.19 -6.33 -3.58
C TRP A 70 5.63 -5.80 -3.51
N ALA A 71 6.01 -4.83 -4.36
CA ALA A 71 7.34 -4.22 -4.33
C ALA A 71 7.67 -3.57 -2.98
N ILE A 72 6.68 -2.97 -2.31
CA ILE A 72 6.82 -2.40 -0.96
C ILE A 72 7.11 -3.50 0.05
N MET A 73 6.32 -4.58 0.05
CA MET A 73 6.48 -5.70 1.00
C MET A 73 7.81 -6.42 0.79
N ASP A 74 8.17 -6.66 -0.46
CA ASP A 74 9.43 -7.30 -0.83
C ASP A 74 10.65 -6.46 -0.44
N TYR A 75 10.63 -5.15 -0.76
CA TYR A 75 11.67 -4.22 -0.36
C TYR A 75 11.83 -4.16 1.16
N HIS A 76 10.72 -4.11 1.90
CA HIS A 76 10.76 -4.07 3.36
C HIS A 76 11.34 -5.37 3.94
N GLY A 77 10.84 -6.53 3.51
CA GLY A 77 11.33 -7.82 3.99
C GLY A 77 12.81 -8.05 3.68
N TYR A 78 13.30 -7.57 2.53
CA TYR A 78 14.69 -7.78 2.14
C TYR A 78 15.67 -6.75 2.74
N PHE A 79 15.34 -5.44 2.67
CA PHE A 79 16.27 -4.36 3.07
C PHE A 79 15.98 -3.77 4.46
N CYS A 80 14.79 -3.98 4.99
CA CYS A 80 14.32 -3.37 6.24
C CYS A 80 13.88 -4.41 7.29
N SER A 81 14.37 -5.64 7.21
CA SER A 81 14.01 -6.74 8.14
C SER A 81 14.28 -6.47 9.64
N HIS A 82 15.08 -5.44 9.93
CA HIS A 82 15.37 -4.96 11.30
C HIS A 82 14.37 -3.90 11.80
N ILE A 83 13.48 -3.41 10.94
CA ILE A 83 12.46 -2.43 11.27
C ILE A 83 11.19 -3.19 11.68
N GLU A 84 10.58 -2.80 12.79
CA GLU A 84 9.46 -3.56 13.36
C GLU A 84 8.16 -3.45 12.57
N TYR A 85 7.87 -2.24 12.08
CA TYR A 85 6.61 -1.93 11.41
C TYR A 85 6.86 -1.23 10.08
N LEU A 86 5.99 -1.54 9.13
CA LEU A 86 5.87 -0.89 7.84
C LEU A 86 4.48 -0.28 7.73
N ALA A 87 4.41 1.02 7.46
CA ALA A 87 3.18 1.68 7.03
C ALA A 87 3.30 2.06 5.56
N TRP A 88 2.22 1.86 4.81
CA TRP A 88 2.09 2.40 3.46
C TRP A 88 0.76 3.14 3.32
N LEU A 89 0.80 4.21 2.54
CA LEU A 89 -0.26 5.18 2.38
C LEU A 89 -0.06 5.90 1.05
N ASP A 90 -1.14 6.48 0.54
CA ASP A 90 -1.08 7.32 -0.65
C ASP A 90 -0.39 8.66 -0.35
N SER A 91 0.18 9.25 -1.40
CA SER A 91 0.95 10.50 -1.33
C SER A 91 0.10 11.76 -1.11
N ASP A 92 -1.22 11.63 -1.13
CA ASP A 92 -2.19 12.70 -0.82
C ASP A 92 -2.70 12.63 0.63
N ILE A 93 -2.15 11.72 1.45
CA ILE A 93 -2.48 11.58 2.86
C ILE A 93 -1.55 12.42 3.75
N LEU A 94 -2.12 12.92 4.85
CA LEU A 94 -1.44 13.66 5.90
C LEU A 94 -1.34 12.79 7.16
N ILE A 95 -0.13 12.61 7.69
CA ILE A 95 0.09 12.00 9.00
C ILE A 95 0.15 13.09 10.07
N LEU A 96 -0.74 13.00 11.07
CA LEU A 96 -0.64 13.81 12.28
C LEU A 96 0.29 13.11 13.28
N THR A 97 1.54 13.59 13.38
CA THR A 97 2.63 12.96 14.15
C THR A 97 2.22 12.48 15.54
N ASN A 98 1.59 13.35 16.35
CA ASN A 98 1.18 12.99 17.72
C ASN A 98 0.11 11.89 17.76
N ASN A 99 -0.80 11.85 16.79
CA ASN A 99 -1.84 10.82 16.71
C ASN A 99 -1.21 9.50 16.27
N PHE A 100 -0.33 9.56 15.27
CA PHE A 100 0.39 8.39 14.78
C PHE A 100 1.23 7.73 15.87
N LEU A 101 1.98 8.51 16.67
CA LEU A 101 2.76 7.99 17.78
C LEU A 101 1.91 7.40 18.91
N ARG A 102 0.72 7.96 19.17
CA ARG A 102 -0.24 7.38 20.13
C ARG A 102 -0.78 6.05 19.62
N PHE A 103 -1.12 6.00 18.33
CA PHE A 103 -1.57 4.78 17.67
C PHE A 103 -0.49 3.68 17.68
N MET A 104 0.76 3.99 17.33
CA MET A 104 1.85 3.00 17.41
C MET A 104 2.02 2.41 18.81
N LYS A 105 1.80 3.22 19.87
CA LYS A 105 1.86 2.77 21.27
C LYS A 105 0.62 2.00 21.72
N SER A 106 -0.50 2.08 21.01
CA SER A 106 -1.72 1.36 21.36
C SER A 106 -1.80 -0.04 20.76
N ILE A 107 -0.86 -0.40 19.87
CA ILE A 107 -0.77 -1.76 19.32
C ILE A 107 -0.31 -2.69 20.43
N ASP A 108 -1.19 -3.59 20.85
CA ASP A 108 -0.85 -4.61 21.83
C ASP A 108 -0.16 -5.81 21.17
N GLU A 109 0.48 -6.63 22.01
CA GLU A 109 1.21 -7.82 21.58
C GLU A 109 0.32 -8.87 20.90
N ILE A 110 -0.97 -8.91 21.23
CA ILE A 110 -1.92 -9.88 20.65
C ILE A 110 -2.19 -9.53 19.19
N HIS A 111 -2.35 -8.23 18.91
CA HIS A 111 -2.67 -7.69 17.59
C HIS A 111 -1.45 -7.20 16.81
N ARG A 112 -0.23 -7.45 17.32
CA ARG A 112 1.04 -7.01 16.74
C ARG A 112 1.21 -7.38 15.26
N ASN A 113 0.75 -8.57 14.88
CA ASN A 113 0.88 -9.10 13.52
C ASN A 113 -0.36 -8.88 12.65
N ASP A 114 -1.39 -8.21 13.17
CA ASP A 114 -2.57 -7.88 12.37
C ASP A 114 -2.25 -6.77 11.36
N LEU A 115 -3.00 -6.75 10.28
CA LEU A 115 -3.06 -5.58 9.40
C LEU A 115 -3.85 -4.48 10.10
N GLN A 116 -3.16 -3.40 10.44
CA GLN A 116 -3.70 -2.24 11.14
C GLN A 116 -4.23 -1.25 10.10
N CYS A 117 -5.55 -1.16 9.95
CA CYS A 117 -6.18 -0.35 8.91
C CYS A 117 -7.63 0.00 9.25
N TYR A 118 -8.27 0.88 8.47
CA TYR A 118 -9.72 0.97 8.50
C TYR A 118 -10.33 -0.24 7.78
N VAL A 119 -11.10 -1.05 8.51
CA VAL A 119 -11.60 -2.33 8.00
C VAL A 119 -13.01 -2.18 7.44
N HIS A 120 -13.19 -2.64 6.20
CA HIS A 120 -14.51 -2.76 5.57
C HIS A 120 -15.09 -4.15 5.82
N TYR A 121 -16.27 -4.18 6.44
CA TYR A 121 -17.05 -5.39 6.66
C TYR A 121 -18.29 -5.38 5.77
N ASN A 122 -18.66 -6.54 5.24
CA ASN A 122 -19.90 -6.75 4.47
C ASN A 122 -20.12 -5.73 3.34
N ALA A 123 -19.04 -5.28 2.69
CA ALA A 123 -19.14 -4.32 1.61
C ALA A 123 -19.88 -4.93 0.41
N ILE A 124 -20.84 -4.19 -0.15
CA ILE A 124 -21.62 -4.64 -1.30
C ILE A 124 -20.82 -4.33 -2.58
N PRO A 125 -20.51 -5.32 -3.43
CA PRO A 125 -19.79 -5.10 -4.67
C PRO A 125 -20.59 -4.21 -5.63
N ASP A 126 -19.96 -3.16 -6.16
CA ASP A 126 -20.58 -2.29 -7.15
C ASP A 126 -20.73 -3.02 -8.49
N ARG A 127 -21.98 -3.22 -8.92
CA ARG A 127 -22.31 -3.92 -10.16
C ARG A 127 -22.55 -2.99 -11.34
N ASN A 128 -22.40 -1.68 -11.16
CA ASN A 128 -22.52 -0.73 -12.25
C ASN A 128 -21.24 -0.74 -13.10
N GLY A 129 -21.34 -1.22 -14.35
CA GLY A 129 -20.19 -1.34 -15.27
C GLY A 129 -19.46 -0.03 -15.59
N THR A 130 -20.13 1.12 -15.40
CA THR A 130 -19.52 2.45 -15.58
C THR A 130 -18.77 2.95 -14.35
N SER A 131 -18.90 2.26 -13.22
CA SER A 131 -18.22 2.64 -11.99
C SER A 131 -16.71 2.35 -12.08
N PRO A 132 -15.85 3.25 -11.57
CA PRO A 132 -14.44 2.94 -11.40
C PRO A 132 -14.24 1.79 -10.39
N TYR A 133 -15.20 1.51 -9.51
CA TYR A 133 -15.14 0.44 -8.50
C TYR A 133 -15.93 -0.81 -8.92
N TYR A 134 -16.27 -0.95 -10.20
CA TYR A 134 -17.04 -2.08 -10.73
C TYR A 134 -16.39 -3.43 -10.42
N VAL A 135 -17.18 -4.34 -9.84
CA VAL A 135 -16.86 -5.75 -9.65
C VAL A 135 -17.92 -6.59 -10.35
N SER A 136 -17.54 -7.38 -11.35
CA SER A 136 -18.49 -8.25 -12.06
C SER A 136 -18.90 -9.48 -11.25
N TYR A 137 -20.06 -10.08 -11.56
CA TYR A 137 -20.47 -11.35 -10.96
C TYR A 137 -19.49 -12.50 -11.26
N LYS A 138 -18.77 -12.43 -12.39
CA LYS A 138 -17.73 -13.39 -12.75
C LYS A 138 -16.50 -13.27 -11.84
N GLN A 139 -16.13 -12.05 -11.46
CA GLN A 139 -15.02 -11.81 -10.53
C GLN A 139 -15.40 -12.18 -9.10
N TRP A 140 -16.59 -11.80 -8.67
CA TRP A 140 -17.06 -12.07 -7.32
C TRP A 140 -18.55 -12.39 -7.31
N PRO A 141 -18.95 -13.66 -7.15
CA PRO A 141 -20.36 -14.05 -7.23
C PRO A 141 -21.12 -13.87 -5.90
N LYS A 142 -20.41 -13.71 -4.77
CA LYS A 142 -21.02 -13.59 -3.44
C LYS A 142 -21.69 -12.21 -3.26
N PRO A 143 -22.71 -12.10 -2.38
CA PRO A 143 -23.43 -10.84 -2.14
C PRO A 143 -22.58 -9.77 -1.45
N PHE A 144 -21.53 -10.17 -0.71
CA PHE A 144 -20.62 -9.28 0.00
C PHE A 144 -19.19 -9.59 -0.40
N LEU A 145 -18.38 -8.55 -0.58
CA LEU A 145 -16.93 -8.60 -0.74
C LEU A 145 -16.26 -9.21 0.52
N PRO A 146 -15.01 -9.72 0.42
CA PRO A 146 -14.28 -10.19 1.59
C PRO A 146 -14.10 -9.05 2.61
N ILE A 147 -13.66 -9.37 3.83
CA ILE A 147 -13.17 -8.34 4.75
C ILE A 147 -11.88 -7.78 4.14
N TYR A 148 -11.73 -6.45 4.08
CA TYR A 148 -10.53 -5.83 3.50
C TYR A 148 -10.18 -4.50 4.16
N CYS A 149 -8.94 -4.05 3.98
CA CYS A 149 -8.45 -2.76 4.44
C CYS A 149 -8.72 -1.65 3.43
N SER A 150 -9.11 -0.47 3.90
CA SER A 150 -9.06 0.74 3.09
C SER A 150 -7.62 1.02 2.63
N GLY A 151 -7.44 1.39 1.36
CA GLY A 151 -6.15 1.72 0.76
C GLY A 151 -5.53 3.04 1.25
N ILE A 152 -6.25 3.83 2.03
CA ILE A 152 -5.79 5.13 2.56
C ILE A 152 -4.56 4.97 3.44
N PHE A 153 -4.56 3.96 4.32
CA PHE A 153 -3.50 3.69 5.26
C PHE A 153 -3.58 2.24 5.72
N ILE A 154 -2.47 1.52 5.62
CA ILE A 154 -2.32 0.20 6.22
C ILE A 154 -0.93 0.14 6.86
N MET A 155 -0.89 -0.36 8.09
CA MET A 155 0.35 -0.70 8.78
C MET A 155 0.40 -2.19 9.10
N THR A 156 1.59 -2.76 9.04
CA THR A 156 1.83 -4.18 9.24
C THR A 156 3.16 -4.37 9.97
N SER A 157 3.31 -5.48 10.69
CA SER A 157 4.60 -5.87 11.24
C SER A 157 5.53 -6.38 10.13
N ASN A 158 6.84 -6.39 10.39
CA ASN A 158 7.80 -7.01 9.48
C ASN A 158 7.49 -8.49 9.21
N GLU A 159 7.01 -9.24 10.21
CA GLU A 159 6.63 -10.65 10.03
C GLU A 159 5.47 -10.79 9.04
N SER A 160 4.46 -9.93 9.15
CA SER A 160 3.30 -9.95 8.26
C SER A 160 3.65 -9.45 6.85
N ALA A 161 4.51 -8.44 6.72
CA ALA A 161 5.05 -8.00 5.43
C ALA A 161 5.84 -9.12 4.73
N GLU A 162 6.67 -9.86 5.47
CA GLU A 162 7.44 -10.99 4.94
C GLU A 162 6.52 -12.13 4.47
N LYS A 163 5.50 -12.48 5.26
CA LYS A 163 4.50 -13.48 4.87
C LYS A 163 3.80 -13.08 3.59
N ILE A 164 3.35 -11.82 3.48
CA ILE A 164 2.70 -11.29 2.29
C ILE A 164 3.63 -11.35 1.07
N SER A 165 4.89 -10.93 1.20
CA SER A 165 5.83 -10.96 0.07
C SER A 165 6.03 -12.39 -0.46
N ARG A 166 6.16 -13.37 0.44
CA ARG A 166 6.39 -14.77 0.10
C ARG A 166 5.17 -15.45 -0.55
N THR A 167 3.97 -15.10 -0.12
CA THR A 167 2.73 -15.70 -0.65
C THR A 167 2.21 -14.99 -1.89
N MET A 168 2.69 -13.78 -2.20
CA MET A 168 2.24 -13.02 -3.37
C MET A 168 2.40 -13.77 -4.71
N PRO A 169 3.49 -14.50 -4.98
CA PRO A 169 3.63 -15.29 -6.21
C PRO A 169 2.61 -16.43 -6.32
N GLU A 170 2.10 -16.93 -5.20
CA GLU A 170 1.03 -17.95 -5.17
C GLU A 170 -0.34 -17.32 -5.40
N PHE A 171 -0.47 -16.04 -5.07
CA PHE A 171 -1.66 -15.26 -5.37
C PHE A 171 -1.74 -15.04 -6.88
N GLY A 172 -2.81 -15.53 -7.51
CA GLY A 172 -3.03 -15.36 -8.94
C GLY A 172 -3.07 -13.88 -9.32
N ILE A 173 -1.92 -13.31 -9.69
CA ILE A 173 -1.74 -11.87 -9.85
C ILE A 173 -2.64 -11.30 -10.95
N ASP A 174 -2.93 -12.09 -11.98
CA ASP A 174 -3.87 -11.73 -13.04
C ASP A 174 -5.31 -11.65 -12.53
N TYR A 175 -5.71 -12.57 -11.65
CA TYR A 175 -7.02 -12.52 -11.00
C TYR A 175 -7.11 -11.28 -10.11
N ALA A 176 -6.07 -11.03 -9.33
CA ALA A 176 -5.98 -9.87 -8.46
C ALA A 176 -6.02 -8.54 -9.21
N ALA A 177 -5.17 -8.40 -10.24
CA ALA A 177 -5.10 -7.22 -11.11
C ALA A 177 -6.35 -7.04 -11.98
N SER A 178 -7.24 -8.05 -12.05
CA SER A 178 -8.55 -7.90 -12.69
C SER A 178 -9.49 -7.01 -11.89
N PHE A 179 -9.33 -6.94 -10.56
CA PHE A 179 -10.12 -6.03 -9.74
C PHE A 179 -9.68 -4.59 -10.01
N ARG A 180 -10.61 -3.82 -10.59
CA ARG A 180 -10.69 -2.39 -10.29
C ARG A 180 -10.98 -2.31 -8.79
N ILE A 181 -10.48 -1.42 -7.95
CA ILE A 181 -10.52 -1.52 -6.47
C ILE A 181 -9.45 -2.46 -5.91
N PHE A 182 -8.27 -1.89 -5.74
CA PHE A 182 -7.14 -2.52 -5.08
C PHE A 182 -7.44 -2.91 -3.62
N ASP A 183 -8.19 -2.09 -2.89
CA ASP A 183 -8.51 -2.29 -1.47
C ASP A 183 -9.07 -3.69 -1.20
N VAL A 184 -10.01 -4.17 -2.03
CA VAL A 184 -10.63 -5.50 -1.91
C VAL A 184 -9.59 -6.62 -1.92
N ILE A 185 -8.52 -6.45 -2.70
CA ILE A 185 -7.47 -7.43 -2.85
C ILE A 185 -6.65 -7.58 -1.56
N THR A 186 -6.58 -6.56 -0.70
CA THR A 186 -5.89 -6.68 0.60
C THR A 186 -6.53 -7.76 1.49
N GLY A 187 -7.85 -7.93 1.37
CA GLY A 187 -8.59 -9.01 2.02
C GLY A 187 -8.09 -10.39 1.60
N LEU A 188 -8.04 -10.60 0.28
CA LEU A 188 -7.64 -11.87 -0.32
C LEU A 188 -6.14 -12.16 -0.12
N ILE A 189 -5.29 -11.12 -0.14
CA ILE A 189 -3.85 -11.25 0.14
C ILE A 189 -3.63 -11.68 1.59
N ALA A 190 -4.44 -11.19 2.54
CA ALA A 190 -4.33 -11.55 3.95
C ALA A 190 -4.81 -12.99 4.24
N GLU A 191 -5.74 -13.52 3.43
CA GLU A 191 -6.29 -14.88 3.62
C GLU A 191 -5.22 -15.97 3.48
N VAL A 192 -4.36 -15.90 2.47
CA VAL A 192 -3.33 -16.92 2.17
C VAL A 192 -2.33 -17.11 3.32
N PRO A 193 -1.71 -16.06 3.88
CA PRO A 193 -0.83 -16.15 5.06
C PRO A 193 -1.57 -16.23 6.41
N HIS A 194 -2.91 -16.32 6.41
CA HIS A 194 -3.75 -16.31 7.61
C HIS A 194 -3.54 -15.08 8.51
N LEU A 195 -3.49 -13.90 7.91
CA LEU A 195 -3.39 -12.64 8.64
C LEU A 195 -4.77 -12.15 9.09
N PHE A 196 -4.82 -11.54 10.27
CA PHE A 196 -6.01 -10.92 10.82
C PHE A 196 -5.96 -9.39 10.63
N PHE A 197 -7.07 -8.73 10.94
CA PHE A 197 -7.23 -7.29 10.79
C PHE A 197 -7.54 -6.65 12.14
N SER A 198 -6.90 -5.52 12.40
CA SER A 198 -7.17 -4.65 13.54
C SER A 198 -7.75 -3.32 13.05
N ASN A 199 -8.98 -3.01 13.48
CA ASN A 199 -9.75 -1.90 12.92
C ASN A 199 -9.45 -0.56 13.62
N LEU A 200 -8.86 0.37 12.88
CA LEU A 200 -8.53 1.72 13.35
C LEU A 200 -9.77 2.60 13.60
N GLY A 201 -10.94 2.26 13.03
CA GLY A 201 -12.17 3.03 13.26
C GLY A 201 -12.77 2.89 14.66
N GLN A 202 -12.18 2.05 15.52
CA GLN A 202 -12.63 1.80 16.89
C GLN A 202 -11.69 2.40 17.96
N ILE A 203 -10.61 3.07 17.55
CA ILE A 203 -9.58 3.69 18.41
C ILE A 203 -9.78 5.21 18.44
#